data_AF-A0A9Q4H160-F1
#
_entry.id   AF-A0A9Q4H160-F1
#
_cell.length_a   1.000
_cell.length_b   1.000
_cell.length_c   1.000
_cell.angle_alpha   90.00
_cell.angle_beta   90.00
_cell.angle_gamma   90.00
#
_symmetry.space_group_name_H-M   'P 1'
#
loop_
_entity.id
_entity.type
_entity.pdbx_description
1 polymer ?
#
loop_
_entity_poly.entity_id
_entity_poly.type
_entity_poly.pdbx_seq_one_letter_code
_entity_poly.pdbx_strand_id
1 'polypeptide(L)'
;MFYEEEKELNAQFQKIKDNFFETLKEKMTFFHKGMWYLYVLKLEYDYVYVGITSNPRKRIRNHFFGNGAKITQKFMPLEVIDIIECRPVRSEAEQIEDNVTENLFSTYGRDNVFGGKYCNTKN
;
A
#
# COMPACT_ATOMS: atom_id res chain seq x y z
N MET A 1 -5.12 16.53 29.10
CA MET A 1 -4.48 16.95 27.84
C MET A 1 -3.90 15.74 27.12
N PHE A 2 -2.85 15.09 27.64
CA PHE A 2 -2.29 13.85 27.04
C PHE A 2 -3.29 12.71 26.80
N TYR A 3 -4.22 12.48 27.71
CA TYR A 3 -5.23 11.41 27.56
C TYR A 3 -6.23 11.68 26.42
N GLU A 4 -6.59 12.95 26.20
CA GLU A 4 -7.51 13.31 25.11
C GLU A 4 -6.80 13.24 23.75
N GLU A 5 -5.53 13.66 23.68
CA GLU A 5 -4.68 13.52 22.48
C GLU A 5 -4.50 12.05 22.09
N GLU A 6 -4.24 11.16 23.06
CA GLU A 6 -4.12 9.72 22.81
C GLU A 6 -5.43 9.11 22.31
N LYS A 7 -6.56 9.55 22.87
CA LYS A 7 -7.90 9.09 22.46
C LYS A 7 -8.26 9.54 21.05
N GLU A 8 -7.95 10.79 20.70
CA GLU A 8 -8.14 11.33 19.34
C GLU A 8 -7.28 10.57 18.32
N LEU A 9 -6.02 10.30 18.65
CA LEU A 9 -5.11 9.54 17.79
C LEU A 9 -5.61 8.10 17.57
N ASN A 10 -6.06 7.43 18.62
CA ASN A 10 -6.64 6.09 18.53
C ASN A 10 -7.93 6.07 17.68
N ALA A 11 -8.79 7.07 17.83
CA ALA A 11 -9.99 7.21 16.99
C ALA A 11 -9.65 7.46 15.52
N GLN A 12 -8.63 8.28 15.24
CA GLN A 12 -8.12 8.51 13.89
C GLN A 12 -7.59 7.21 13.26
N PHE A 13 -6.79 6.43 13.99
CA PHE A 13 -6.30 5.14 13.51
C PHE A 13 -7.42 4.13 13.28
N GLN A 14 -8.44 4.12 14.15
CA GLN A 14 -9.60 3.27 13.93
C GLN A 14 -10.35 3.66 12.65
N LYS A 15 -10.56 4.96 12.43
CA LYS A 15 -11.19 5.48 11.20
C LYS A 15 -10.42 5.10 9.94
N ILE A 16 -9.08 5.16 9.97
CA ILE A 16 -8.23 4.72 8.85
C ILE A 16 -8.45 3.22 8.56
N LYS A 17 -8.49 2.39 9.61
CA LYS A 17 -8.74 0.94 9.48
C LYS A 17 -10.15 0.63 8.96
N ASP A 18 -11.14 1.41 9.35
CA ASP A 18 -12.51 1.23 8.89
C ASP A 18 -12.65 1.63 7.41
N ASN A 19 -12.07 2.79 7.03
CA ASN A 19 -12.00 3.25 5.63
C ASN A 19 -11.30 2.22 4.72
N PHE A 20 -10.27 1.55 5.23
CA PHE A 20 -9.57 0.49 4.50
C PHE A 20 -10.53 -0.60 3.96
N PHE A 21 -11.50 -1.06 4.76
CA PHE A 21 -12.40 -2.13 4.34
C PHE A 21 -13.34 -1.69 3.22
N GLU A 22 -13.83 -0.44 3.29
CA GLU A 22 -14.72 0.10 2.27
C GLU A 22 -13.97 0.37 0.96
N THR A 23 -12.81 1.03 1.03
CA THR A 23 -11.98 1.26 -0.17
C THR A 23 -11.55 -0.04 -0.83
N LEU A 24 -11.25 -1.07 -0.06
CA LEU A 24 -10.88 -2.37 -0.62
C LEU A 24 -12.07 -3.07 -1.32
N LYS A 25 -13.31 -2.90 -0.81
CA LYS A 25 -14.50 -3.41 -1.50
C LYS A 25 -14.77 -2.65 -2.80
N GLU A 26 -14.62 -1.33 -2.77
CA GLU A 26 -14.85 -0.45 -3.93
C GLU A 26 -13.85 -0.69 -5.05
N LYS A 27 -12.55 -0.72 -4.72
CA LYS A 27 -11.46 -0.86 -5.71
C LYS A 27 -11.25 -2.30 -6.17
N MET A 28 -11.80 -3.29 -5.47
CA MET A 28 -11.66 -4.70 -5.81
C MET A 28 -13.00 -5.42 -5.71
N THR A 29 -13.91 -5.02 -6.59
CA THR A 29 -15.24 -5.59 -6.77
C THR A 29 -15.18 -7.07 -7.17
N PHE A 30 -14.20 -7.44 -7.99
CA PHE A 30 -13.94 -8.82 -8.41
C PHE A 30 -12.55 -9.28 -8.00
N PHE A 31 -12.45 -10.55 -7.59
CA PHE A 31 -11.19 -11.21 -7.30
C PHE A 31 -11.06 -12.48 -8.14
N HIS A 32 -10.22 -12.42 -9.16
CA HIS A 32 -9.83 -13.56 -9.98
C HIS A 32 -8.70 -14.33 -9.29
N LYS A 33 -9.02 -15.56 -8.88
CA LYS A 33 -8.06 -16.50 -8.30
C LYS A 33 -6.99 -16.85 -9.33
N GLY A 34 -5.73 -16.87 -8.91
CA GLY A 34 -4.59 -17.16 -9.79
C GLY A 34 -3.99 -15.94 -10.48
N MET A 35 -4.58 -14.75 -10.29
CA MET A 35 -4.00 -13.49 -10.74
C MET A 35 -3.14 -12.85 -9.64
N TRP A 36 -2.13 -12.08 -10.08
CA TRP A 36 -1.42 -11.13 -9.24
C TRP A 36 -2.08 -9.76 -9.34
N TYR A 37 -2.01 -9.01 -8.25
CA TYR A 37 -2.54 -7.67 -8.13
C TYR A 37 -1.42 -6.75 -7.67
N LEU A 38 -1.36 -5.57 -8.27
CA LEU A 38 -0.59 -4.43 -7.81
C LEU A 38 -1.50 -3.57 -6.93
N TYR A 39 -0.95 -3.01 -5.86
CA TYR A 39 -1.62 -2.02 -5.05
C TYR A 39 -0.70 -0.85 -4.75
N VAL A 40 -1.30 0.33 -4.61
CA VAL A 40 -0.61 1.57 -4.27
C VAL A 40 -1.19 2.10 -2.97
N LEU A 41 -0.32 2.36 -1.98
CA LEU A 41 -0.69 2.88 -0.67
C LEU A 41 -0.11 4.28 -0.48
N LYS A 42 -0.92 5.18 0.07
CA LYS A 42 -0.41 6.42 0.66
C LYS A 42 0.04 6.12 2.09
N LEU A 43 1.24 6.56 2.46
CA LEU A 43 1.77 6.46 3.81
C LEU A 43 1.83 7.84 4.48
N GLU A 44 2.22 7.85 5.74
CA GLU A 44 2.64 9.07 6.45
C GLU A 44 3.73 9.84 5.67
N TYR A 45 3.77 11.16 5.89
CA TYR A 45 4.71 12.09 5.22
C TYR A 45 4.59 12.12 3.69
N ASP A 46 3.40 11.83 3.17
CA ASP A 46 3.08 11.79 1.73
C ASP A 46 3.95 10.80 0.92
N TYR A 47 4.55 9.81 1.60
CA TYR A 47 5.23 8.71 0.93
C TYR A 47 4.22 7.78 0.25
N VAL A 48 4.69 7.09 -0.78
CA VAL A 48 3.91 6.13 -1.56
C VAL A 48 4.59 4.77 -1.54
N TYR A 49 3.80 3.72 -1.31
CA TYR A 49 4.27 2.34 -1.41
C TYR A 49 3.54 1.59 -2.51
N VAL A 50 4.29 0.93 -3.39
CA VAL A 50 3.78 0.04 -4.43
C VAL A 50 4.15 -1.39 -4.06
N GLY A 51 3.18 -2.29 -4.14
CA GLY A 51 3.38 -3.69 -3.82
C GLY A 51 2.59 -4.61 -4.74
N ILE A 52 3.07 -5.84 -4.94
CA ILE A 52 2.29 -6.90 -5.60
C ILE A 52 1.94 -8.07 -4.68
N THR A 53 0.84 -8.77 -5.00
CA THR A 53 0.42 -9.99 -4.29
C THR A 53 -0.65 -10.77 -5.05
N SER A 54 -0.73 -12.08 -4.82
CA SER A 54 -1.89 -12.90 -5.23
C SER A 54 -3.01 -12.93 -4.18
N ASN A 55 -2.84 -12.25 -3.03
CA ASN A 55 -3.85 -12.14 -1.98
C ASN A 55 -3.92 -10.69 -1.42
N PRO A 56 -4.50 -9.75 -2.19
CA PRO A 56 -4.56 -8.32 -1.83
C PRO A 56 -5.27 -8.08 -0.50
N ARG A 57 -6.40 -8.76 -0.23
CA ARG A 57 -7.14 -8.64 1.03
C ARG A 57 -6.24 -8.88 2.24
N LYS A 58 -5.50 -9.99 2.24
CA LYS A 58 -4.62 -10.35 3.36
C LYS A 58 -3.41 -9.42 3.41
N ARG A 59 -2.75 -9.18 2.28
CA ARG A 59 -1.48 -8.45 2.24
C ARG A 59 -1.65 -6.99 2.63
N ILE A 60 -2.62 -6.29 2.03
CA ILE A 60 -2.89 -4.88 2.33
C ILE A 60 -3.29 -4.73 3.80
N ARG A 61 -4.17 -5.61 4.33
CA ARG A 61 -4.49 -5.64 5.76
C ARG A 61 -3.24 -5.77 6.63
N ASN A 62 -2.30 -6.64 6.28
CA ASN A 62 -1.07 -6.77 7.07
C ASN A 62 -0.29 -5.45 7.12
N HIS A 63 -0.27 -4.65 6.06
CA HIS A 63 0.38 -3.33 6.06
C HIS A 63 -0.30 -2.37 7.05
N PHE A 64 -1.62 -2.22 7.01
CA PHE A 64 -2.39 -1.33 7.92
C PHE A 64 -2.35 -1.76 9.39
N PHE A 65 -2.00 -3.01 9.66
CA PHE A 65 -1.90 -3.56 11.02
C PHE A 65 -0.45 -3.76 11.48
N GLY A 66 0.53 -3.12 10.83
CA GLY A 66 1.93 -3.12 11.28
C GLY A 66 2.70 -4.42 11.01
N ASN A 67 2.16 -5.33 10.21
CA ASN A 67 2.76 -6.61 9.84
C ASN A 67 3.21 -6.64 8.36
N GLY A 68 3.42 -5.46 7.78
CA GLY A 68 3.76 -5.25 6.37
C GLY A 68 5.26 -5.29 6.08
N ALA A 69 5.66 -4.64 4.98
CA ALA A 69 7.06 -4.39 4.65
C ALA A 69 7.69 -3.41 5.66
N LYS A 70 9.03 -3.41 5.76
CA LYS A 70 9.77 -2.51 6.68
C LYS A 70 9.38 -1.04 6.51
N ILE A 71 9.20 -0.58 5.26
CA ILE A 71 8.82 0.81 5.00
C ILE A 71 7.42 1.13 5.54
N THR A 72 6.45 0.22 5.36
CA THR A 72 5.08 0.38 5.88
C THR A 72 4.94 0.13 7.38
N GLN A 73 5.94 -0.51 8.01
CA GLN A 73 6.04 -0.59 9.46
C GLN A 73 6.62 0.70 10.04
N LYS A 74 7.55 1.34 9.30
CA LYS A 74 8.17 2.62 9.69
C LYS A 74 7.23 3.80 9.47
N PHE A 75 6.47 3.79 8.37
CA PHE A 75 5.53 4.84 7.98
C PHE A 75 4.16 4.21 7.76
N MET A 76 3.20 4.55 8.61
CA MET A 76 1.90 3.87 8.59
C MET A 76 1.15 4.17 7.28
N PRO A 77 0.52 3.16 6.65
CA PRO A 77 -0.43 3.40 5.58
C PRO A 77 -1.65 4.20 6.05
N LEU A 78 -2.04 5.19 5.27
CA LEU A 78 -3.19 6.06 5.52
C LEU A 78 -4.35 5.75 4.56
N GLU A 79 -4.04 5.31 3.34
CA GLU A 79 -5.03 5.12 2.28
C GLU A 79 -4.58 4.07 1.25
N VAL A 80 -5.54 3.34 0.68
CA VAL A 80 -5.32 2.54 -0.53
C VAL A 80 -5.65 3.42 -1.75
N ILE A 81 -4.63 3.89 -2.46
CA ILE A 81 -4.79 4.74 -3.65
C ILE A 81 -5.37 3.91 -4.80
N ASP A 82 -4.82 2.72 -5.05
CA ASP A 82 -5.26 1.89 -6.16
C ASP A 82 -5.04 0.38 -5.92
N ILE A 83 -5.83 -0.44 -6.61
CA ILE A 83 -5.67 -1.89 -6.71
C ILE A 83 -5.93 -2.28 -8.17
N ILE A 84 -4.91 -2.85 -8.82
CA ILE A 84 -4.92 -3.18 -10.25
C ILE A 84 -4.67 -4.68 -10.40
N GLU A 85 -5.56 -5.37 -11.11
CA GLU A 85 -5.30 -6.74 -11.53
C GLU A 85 -4.22 -6.76 -12.63
N CYS A 86 -3.20 -7.61 -12.47
CA CYS A 86 -2.06 -7.67 -13.37
C CYS A 86 -2.11 -8.90 -14.28
N ARG A 87 -1.27 -9.89 -13.98
CA ARG A 87 -0.99 -11.07 -14.79
C ARG A 87 -0.95 -12.31 -13.90
N PRO A 88 -1.21 -13.52 -14.43
CA PRO A 88 -1.12 -14.75 -13.65
C PRO A 88 0.32 -15.12 -13.30
N VAL A 89 1.29 -14.63 -14.08
CA VAL A 89 2.72 -14.91 -13.90
C VAL A 89 3.36 -13.85 -13.00
N ARG A 90 4.03 -14.30 -11.95
CA ARG A 90 4.64 -13.43 -10.94
C ARG A 90 5.68 -12.47 -11.53
N SER A 91 6.59 -12.96 -12.39
CA SER A 91 7.65 -12.14 -12.97
C SER A 91 7.12 -11.01 -13.84
N GLU A 92 5.99 -11.22 -14.51
CA GLU A 92 5.31 -10.15 -15.24
C GLU A 92 4.72 -9.10 -14.29
N ALA A 93 4.13 -9.53 -13.17
CA ALA A 93 3.64 -8.60 -12.15
C ALA A 93 4.78 -7.80 -11.49
N GLU A 94 5.95 -8.39 -11.28
CA GLU A 94 7.15 -7.71 -10.76
C GLU A 94 7.65 -6.63 -11.76
N GLN A 95 7.62 -6.91 -13.07
CA GLN A 95 7.95 -5.90 -14.08
C GLN A 95 6.94 -4.75 -14.09
N ILE A 96 5.65 -5.06 -13.94
CA ILE A 96 4.59 -4.04 -13.82
C ILE A 96 4.80 -3.20 -12.56
N GLU A 97 5.15 -3.83 -11.43
CA GLU A 97 5.46 -3.15 -10.16
C GLU A 97 6.57 -2.12 -10.33
N ASP A 98 7.69 -2.53 -10.94
CA ASP A 98 8.81 -1.63 -11.21
C ASP A 98 8.39 -0.46 -12.10
N ASN A 99 7.69 -0.72 -13.21
CA ASN A 99 7.24 0.32 -14.14
C ASN A 99 6.27 1.32 -13.49
N VAL A 100 5.31 0.84 -12.70
CA VAL A 100 4.37 1.71 -11.98
C VAL A 100 5.10 2.54 -10.94
N THR A 101 6.03 1.93 -10.20
CA THR A 101 6.88 2.64 -9.22
C THR A 101 7.66 3.76 -9.92
N GLU A 102 8.25 3.48 -11.08
CA GLU A 102 9.00 4.47 -11.88
C GLU A 102 8.12 5.62 -12.37
N ASN A 103 6.93 5.32 -12.87
CA ASN A 103 5.99 6.34 -13.33
C ASN A 103 5.57 7.29 -12.20
N LEU A 104 5.39 6.76 -10.99
CA LEU A 104 4.99 7.56 -9.83
C LEU A 104 6.08 8.53 -9.36
N PHE A 105 7.36 8.32 -9.72
CA PHE A 105 8.43 9.28 -9.41
C PHE A 105 8.17 10.66 -9.99
N SER A 106 7.55 10.74 -11.18
CA SER A 106 7.20 12.01 -11.82
C SER A 106 6.18 12.82 -11.02
N THR A 107 5.32 12.12 -10.26
CA THR A 107 4.19 12.73 -9.53
C THR A 107 4.55 13.01 -8.07
N TYR A 108 5.22 12.07 -7.41
CA TYR A 108 5.48 12.13 -5.96
C TYR A 108 6.94 12.44 -5.60
N GLY A 109 7.85 12.40 -6.58
CA GLY A 109 9.29 12.49 -6.37
C GLY A 109 9.91 11.13 -6.06
N ARG A 110 11.11 10.88 -6.61
CA ARG A 110 11.79 9.58 -6.52
C ARG A 110 12.03 9.13 -5.08
N ASP A 111 12.41 10.04 -4.20
CA ASP A 111 12.76 9.73 -2.81
C ASP A 111 11.54 9.40 -1.93
N ASN A 112 10.34 9.63 -2.45
CA ASN A 112 9.07 9.46 -1.74
C ASN A 112 8.31 8.20 -2.16
N VAL A 113 8.80 7.42 -3.14
CA VAL A 113 8.10 6.25 -3.68
C VAL A 113 8.92 4.98 -3.48
N PHE A 114 8.31 3.98 -2.86
CA PHE A 114 8.95 2.70 -2.52
C PHE A 114 8.19 1.53 -3.15
N GLY A 115 8.85 0.70 -3.93
CA GLY A 115 8.21 -0.48 -4.54
C GLY A 115 9.22 -1.34 -5.30
N GLY A 116 8.94 -2.64 -5.45
CA GLY A 116 9.83 -3.55 -6.18
C GLY A 116 11.31 -3.42 -5.81
N LYS A 117 12.17 -3.22 -6.82
CA LYS A 117 13.62 -3.02 -6.64
C LYS A 117 14.00 -1.69 -5.94
N TYR A 118 13.06 -0.76 -5.81
CA TYR A 118 13.24 0.55 -5.17
C TYR A 118 12.92 0.56 -3.68
N CYS A 119 12.42 -0.54 -3.11
CA CYS A 119 12.07 -0.60 -1.69
C CYS A 119 13.30 -0.67 -0.75
N ASN A 120 14.49 -0.99 -1.27
CA ASN A 120 15.73 -1.18 -0.50
C ASN A 120 16.91 -0.31 -0.97
N THR A 121 16.73 0.55 -1.97
CA THR A 121 17.78 1.45 -2.44
C THR A 121 17.92 2.62 -1.46
N LYS A 122 18.58 2.35 -0.34
CA LYS A 122 19.29 3.37 0.40
C LYS A 122 20.50 3.76 -0.43
N ASN A 123 20.50 4.98 -0.97
CA ASN A 123 21.75 5.70 -1.18
C ASN A 123 21.96 6.60 0.03
#